data_AF-A0A1V8REK2-F1
#
_entry.id   AF-A0A1V8REK2-F1
#
_cell.length_a   1.000
_cell.length_b   1.000
_cell.length_c   1.000
_cell.angle_alpha   90.00
_cell.angle_beta   90.00
_cell.angle_gamma   90.00
#
_symmetry.space_group_name_H-M   'P 1'
#
loop_
_entity.id
_entity.type
_entity.pdbx_description
1 polymer ?
#
loop_
_entity_poly.entity_id
_entity_poly.type
_entity_poly.pdbx_seq_one_letter_code
_entity_poly.pdbx_strand_id
1 'polypeptide(L)'
;MPTPAQQLHNHLQTLKDGWPILSLIAAKKANIMARSTGNGTHSIAPIPVNIDAWQLKQDIDLLTRKLTRAAGLHPHRGMAVPALLKGIMLHETNLLTHDDADTITEQIALAAERMDRMLNPPPACKMIGPCPKCGYELWCTELEMFSGYKACDRCRGEWRIKDVQQASVLRLALGGAQGTAAAIARWMDPYGVAVKPNTITKWAKRGILEPVNVDENGNPVYNVWDVWQTFTRRDKDK
;
A
#
# COMPACT_ATOMS: atom_id res chain seq x y z
N MET A 1 -26.29 -17.70 -6.99
CA MET A 1 -24.95 -17.38 -6.46
C MET A 1 -23.92 -17.81 -7.50
N PRO A 2 -22.84 -17.04 -7.71
CA PRO A 2 -21.82 -17.40 -8.69
C PRO A 2 -21.07 -18.67 -8.27
N THR A 3 -20.77 -19.55 -9.22
CA THR A 3 -19.96 -20.77 -8.98
C THR A 3 -18.51 -20.42 -8.63
N PRO A 4 -17.74 -21.32 -7.99
CA PRO A 4 -16.32 -21.06 -7.67
C PRO A 4 -15.49 -20.63 -8.90
N ALA A 5 -15.73 -21.25 -10.05
CA ALA A 5 -15.11 -20.87 -11.31
C ALA A 5 -15.49 -19.44 -11.76
N GLN A 6 -16.77 -19.07 -11.64
CA GLN A 6 -17.23 -17.71 -11.95
C GLN A 6 -16.64 -16.68 -10.98
N GLN A 7 -16.49 -17.02 -9.70
CA GLN A 7 -15.85 -16.14 -8.71
C GLN A 7 -14.37 -15.90 -9.04
N LEU A 8 -13.63 -16.98 -9.32
CA LEU A 8 -12.22 -16.90 -9.74
C LEU A 8 -12.06 -16.01 -10.98
N HIS A 9 -12.88 -16.24 -12.01
CA HIS A 9 -12.87 -15.45 -13.24
C HIS A 9 -13.11 -13.97 -12.97
N ASN A 10 -14.12 -13.65 -12.16
CA ASN A 10 -14.46 -12.27 -11.82
C ASN A 10 -13.29 -11.58 -11.09
N HIS A 11 -12.64 -12.25 -10.13
CA HIS A 11 -11.47 -11.68 -9.44
C HIS A 11 -10.29 -11.46 -10.38
N LEU A 12 -10.00 -12.38 -11.29
CA LEU A 12 -8.95 -12.21 -12.31
C LEU A 12 -9.27 -11.03 -13.24
N GLN A 13 -10.54 -10.86 -13.62
CA GLN A 13 -10.99 -9.76 -14.45
C GLN A 13 -10.89 -8.42 -13.68
N THR A 14 -11.27 -8.37 -12.40
CA THR A 14 -11.05 -7.20 -11.52
C THR A 14 -9.58 -6.79 -11.50
N LEU A 15 -8.67 -7.75 -11.27
CA LEU A 15 -7.22 -7.48 -11.26
C LEU A 15 -6.74 -6.92 -12.59
N LYS A 16 -7.23 -7.46 -13.71
CA LYS A 16 -6.82 -7.05 -15.05
C LYS A 16 -7.33 -5.65 -15.40
N ASP A 17 -8.59 -5.36 -15.10
CA ASP A 17 -9.23 -4.08 -15.45
C ASP A 17 -8.78 -2.94 -14.54
N GLY A 18 -8.54 -3.22 -13.26
CA GLY A 18 -8.03 -2.23 -12.32
C GLY A 18 -6.53 -1.99 -12.43
N TRP A 19 -5.76 -2.89 -13.07
CA TRP A 19 -4.30 -2.77 -13.20
C TRP A 19 -3.81 -1.45 -13.81
N PRO A 20 -4.38 -0.90 -14.90
CA PRO A 20 -3.94 0.37 -15.46
C PRO A 20 -4.13 1.53 -14.47
N ILE A 21 -5.27 1.55 -13.76
CA ILE A 21 -5.58 2.60 -12.78
C ILE A 21 -4.67 2.46 -11.56
N LEU A 22 -4.51 1.24 -11.02
CA LEU A 22 -3.57 0.96 -9.94
C LEU A 22 -2.14 1.34 -10.34
N SER A 23 -1.75 1.02 -11.58
CA SER A 23 -0.44 1.40 -12.12
C SER A 23 -0.29 2.90 -12.23
N LEU A 24 -1.32 3.66 -12.60
CA LEU A 24 -1.28 5.13 -12.58
C LEU A 24 -1.22 5.68 -11.16
N ILE A 25 -1.94 5.09 -10.19
CA ILE A 25 -1.89 5.51 -8.77
C ILE A 25 -0.51 5.22 -8.17
N ALA A 26 0.07 4.06 -8.47
CA ALA A 26 1.42 3.68 -8.07
C ALA A 26 2.51 4.46 -8.83
N ALA A 27 2.34 4.70 -10.13
CA ALA A 27 3.30 5.38 -11.02
C ALA A 27 3.23 6.90 -10.95
N LYS A 28 2.10 7.48 -10.47
CA LYS A 28 2.06 8.83 -9.91
C LYS A 28 3.09 8.99 -8.79
N LYS A 29 3.83 7.93 -8.44
CA LYS A 29 4.99 8.02 -7.59
C LYS A 29 6.09 6.94 -7.64
N ALA A 30 6.94 7.02 -8.66
CA ALA A 30 8.34 6.60 -8.52
C ALA A 30 9.20 7.76 -7.96
N ASN A 31 8.99 8.15 -6.69
CA ASN A 31 10.07 8.64 -5.81
C ASN A 31 9.53 9.10 -4.43
N ILE A 32 9.79 8.28 -3.44
CA ILE A 32 10.33 8.74 -2.16
C ILE A 32 11.80 8.34 -2.25
N MET A 33 12.63 9.18 -2.88
CA MET A 33 14.02 8.94 -3.32
C MET A 33 14.65 7.57 -2.97
N ALA A 34 14.26 6.52 -3.70
CA ALA A 34 15.11 5.36 -3.84
C ALA A 34 16.23 5.77 -4.79
N ARG A 35 17.48 5.75 -4.33
CA ARG A 35 18.66 6.21 -5.08
C ARG A 35 18.69 5.65 -6.51
N SER A 36 18.79 6.54 -7.49
CA SER A 36 19.51 6.25 -8.74
C SER A 36 20.28 7.48 -9.19
N THR A 37 21.59 7.34 -9.27
CA THR A 37 22.53 8.18 -9.99
C THR A 37 22.11 8.35 -11.46
N GLY A 38 22.02 9.59 -11.96
CA GLY A 38 21.92 9.89 -13.41
C GLY A 38 21.09 11.12 -13.77
N ASN A 39 21.70 12.04 -14.52
CA ASN A 39 21.23 13.37 -14.96
C ASN A 39 19.82 13.47 -15.57
N GLY A 40 19.16 14.62 -15.34
CA GLY A 40 18.39 15.33 -16.39
C GLY A 40 16.93 15.71 -16.10
N THR A 41 16.73 16.93 -15.58
CA THR A 41 15.63 17.91 -15.82
C THR A 41 14.20 17.41 -16.17
N HIS A 42 13.26 17.55 -15.21
CA HIS A 42 12.04 18.39 -15.28
C HIS A 42 11.20 18.19 -14.01
N SER A 43 11.03 19.26 -13.23
CA SER A 43 10.46 19.27 -11.86
C SER A 43 8.93 19.32 -11.85
N ILE A 44 8.28 18.18 -11.63
CA ILE A 44 6.91 18.11 -11.11
C ILE A 44 7.04 17.74 -9.64
N ALA A 45 6.56 18.60 -8.74
CA ALA A 45 6.56 18.34 -7.30
C ALA A 45 5.94 16.95 -7.01
N PRO A 46 6.68 16.00 -6.40
CA PRO A 46 6.19 14.64 -6.21
C PRO A 46 4.93 14.62 -5.34
N ILE A 47 3.81 14.21 -5.93
CA ILE A 47 2.53 13.91 -5.25
C ILE A 47 2.81 12.91 -4.10
N PRO A 48 2.10 12.86 -2.95
CA PRO A 48 2.27 11.85 -1.88
C PRO A 48 2.14 10.40 -2.40
N VAL A 49 2.90 9.44 -1.87
CA VAL A 49 2.89 8.06 -2.40
C VAL A 49 1.64 7.46 -1.83
N ASN A 50 0.86 6.83 -2.69
CA ASN A 50 0.04 5.75 -2.19
C ASN A 50 0.96 4.52 -2.08
N ILE A 51 1.76 4.43 -1.01
CA ILE A 51 2.76 3.35 -0.83
C ILE A 51 2.05 2.01 -0.83
N ASP A 52 0.84 1.98 -0.31
CA ASP A 52 -0.03 0.82 -0.34
C ASP A 52 -0.40 0.43 -1.77
N ALA A 53 -0.70 1.39 -2.66
CA ALA A 53 -0.91 1.10 -4.08
C ALA A 53 0.36 0.60 -4.79
N TRP A 54 1.54 1.14 -4.47
CA TRP A 54 2.81 0.63 -5.01
C TRP A 54 3.10 -0.79 -4.52
N GLN A 55 2.94 -1.04 -3.22
CA GLN A 55 3.14 -2.36 -2.63
C GLN A 55 2.14 -3.36 -3.20
N LEU A 56 0.86 -2.99 -3.27
CA LEU A 56 -0.18 -3.80 -3.88
C LEU A 56 0.14 -4.12 -5.34
N LYS A 57 0.67 -3.15 -6.10
CA LYS A 57 1.15 -3.39 -7.48
C LYS A 57 2.29 -4.42 -7.52
N GLN A 58 3.25 -4.37 -6.60
CA GLN A 58 4.33 -5.36 -6.52
C GLN A 58 3.82 -6.75 -6.10
N ASP A 59 2.93 -6.78 -5.09
CA ASP A 59 2.30 -8.01 -4.60
C ASP A 59 1.53 -8.71 -5.73
N ILE A 60 0.76 -7.95 -6.51
CA ILE A 60 0.02 -8.47 -7.65
C ILE A 60 0.96 -8.93 -8.77
N ASP A 61 2.02 -8.18 -9.13
CA ASP A 61 2.97 -8.65 -10.14
C ASP A 61 3.62 -9.99 -9.74
N LEU A 62 4.05 -10.10 -8.49
CA LEU A 62 4.62 -11.33 -7.95
C LEU A 62 3.61 -12.47 -7.95
N LEU A 63 2.38 -12.21 -7.50
CA LEU A 63 1.29 -13.18 -7.48
C LEU A 63 0.98 -13.65 -8.91
N THR A 64 0.74 -12.74 -9.85
CA THR A 64 0.45 -13.07 -11.25
C THR A 64 1.53 -13.93 -11.88
N ARG A 65 2.82 -13.65 -11.63
CA ARG A 65 3.93 -14.49 -12.13
C ARG A 65 3.92 -15.90 -11.54
N LYS A 66 3.57 -16.06 -10.26
CA LYS A 66 3.40 -17.39 -9.65
C LYS A 66 2.21 -18.13 -10.25
N LEU A 67 1.08 -17.43 -10.42
CA LEU A 67 -0.14 -17.99 -11.01
C LEU A 67 0.06 -18.41 -12.46
N THR A 68 0.83 -17.66 -13.25
CA THR A 68 1.17 -18.06 -14.62
C THR A 68 1.83 -19.45 -14.63
N ARG A 69 2.75 -19.72 -13.69
CA ARG A 69 3.38 -21.05 -13.56
C ARG A 69 2.40 -22.12 -13.10
N ALA A 70 1.56 -21.80 -12.12
CA ALA A 70 0.53 -22.72 -11.63
C ALA A 70 -0.50 -23.09 -12.73
N ALA A 71 -0.77 -22.16 -13.66
CA ALA A 71 -1.61 -22.41 -14.82
C ALA A 71 -0.91 -23.25 -15.93
N GLY A 72 0.35 -23.65 -15.73
CA GLY A 72 1.16 -24.39 -16.71
C GLY A 72 1.85 -23.51 -17.76
N LEU A 73 1.87 -22.19 -17.58
CA LEU A 73 2.45 -21.22 -18.50
C LEU A 73 3.81 -20.72 -18.01
N HIS A 74 4.61 -20.17 -18.92
CA HIS A 74 5.96 -19.66 -18.63
C HIS A 74 6.00 -18.13 -18.77
N PRO A 75 6.09 -17.37 -17.67
CA PRO A 75 6.14 -15.91 -17.74
C PRO A 75 7.51 -15.43 -18.27
N HIS A 76 7.52 -14.68 -19.36
CA HIS A 76 8.72 -13.98 -19.82
C HIS A 76 8.94 -12.70 -18.99
N ARG A 77 10.20 -12.32 -18.73
CA ARG A 77 10.55 -11.17 -17.85
C ARG A 77 9.92 -9.85 -18.31
N GLY A 78 9.79 -9.64 -19.62
CA GLY A 78 9.20 -8.43 -20.20
C GLY A 78 7.67 -8.40 -20.30
N MET A 79 6.96 -9.47 -19.91
CA MET A 79 5.49 -9.45 -20.00
C MET A 79 4.87 -8.58 -18.92
N ALA A 80 3.93 -7.74 -19.32
CA ALA A 80 3.10 -6.94 -18.43
C ALA A 80 2.02 -7.80 -17.75
N VAL A 81 1.65 -7.44 -16.52
CA VAL A 81 0.64 -8.15 -15.72
C VAL A 81 -0.69 -8.36 -16.46
N PRO A 82 -1.27 -7.39 -17.20
CA PRO A 82 -2.53 -7.64 -17.92
C PRO A 82 -2.42 -8.75 -18.98
N ALA A 83 -1.26 -8.89 -19.61
CA ALA A 83 -1.03 -9.96 -20.59
C ALA A 83 -0.92 -11.32 -19.90
N LEU A 84 -0.23 -11.38 -18.75
CA LEU A 84 -0.15 -12.59 -17.93
C LEU A 84 -1.53 -12.99 -17.39
N LEU A 85 -2.31 -12.04 -16.87
CA LEU A 85 -3.69 -12.29 -16.41
C LEU A 85 -4.58 -12.79 -17.54
N LYS A 86 -4.48 -12.21 -18.74
CA LYS A 86 -5.21 -12.71 -19.92
C LYS A 86 -4.84 -14.17 -20.24
N GLY A 87 -3.56 -14.52 -20.14
CA GLY A 87 -3.11 -15.90 -20.31
C GLY A 87 -3.70 -16.82 -19.23
N ILE A 88 -3.62 -16.42 -17.96
CA ILE A 88 -4.18 -17.18 -16.84
C ILE A 88 -5.68 -17.42 -17.02
N MET A 89 -6.43 -16.41 -17.45
CA MET A 89 -7.89 -16.50 -17.68
C MET A 89 -8.27 -17.55 -18.73
N LEU A 90 -7.40 -17.80 -19.72
CA LEU A 90 -7.61 -18.86 -20.72
C LEU A 90 -7.34 -20.27 -20.18
N HIS A 91 -6.66 -20.36 -19.03
CA HIS A 91 -6.22 -21.61 -18.40
C HIS A 91 -6.71 -21.73 -16.95
N GLU A 92 -7.84 -21.12 -16.61
CA GLU A 92 -8.40 -21.12 -15.24
C GLU A 92 -8.66 -22.53 -14.71
N THR A 93 -9.07 -23.45 -15.58
CA THR A 93 -9.29 -24.86 -15.21
C THR A 93 -8.04 -25.48 -14.60
N ASN A 94 -6.85 -25.14 -15.09
CA ASN A 94 -5.59 -25.66 -14.55
C ASN A 94 -5.33 -25.18 -13.12
N LEU A 95 -5.78 -23.96 -12.78
CA LEU A 95 -5.69 -23.44 -11.41
C LEU A 95 -6.69 -24.15 -10.49
N LEU A 96 -7.89 -24.44 -10.98
CA LEU A 96 -8.93 -25.13 -10.20
C LEU A 96 -8.61 -26.61 -9.95
N THR A 97 -7.81 -27.23 -10.82
CA THR A 97 -7.36 -28.62 -10.65
C THR A 97 -6.03 -28.74 -9.91
N HIS A 98 -5.40 -27.63 -9.53
CA HIS A 98 -4.12 -27.62 -8.83
C HIS A 98 -4.31 -28.09 -7.37
N ASP A 99 -3.34 -28.79 -6.79
CA ASP A 99 -3.43 -29.30 -5.42
C ASP A 99 -3.73 -28.18 -4.40
N ASP A 100 -3.11 -27.01 -4.59
CA ASP A 100 -3.32 -25.79 -3.79
C ASP A 100 -4.45 -24.86 -4.32
N ALA A 101 -5.44 -25.37 -5.06
CA ALA A 101 -6.48 -24.56 -5.71
C ALA A 101 -7.20 -23.59 -4.75
N ASP A 102 -7.52 -24.03 -3.54
CA ASP A 102 -8.17 -23.21 -2.51
C ASP A 102 -7.29 -22.02 -2.10
N THR A 103 -6.02 -22.30 -1.80
CA THR A 103 -5.04 -21.27 -1.41
C THR A 103 -4.80 -20.27 -2.56
N ILE A 104 -4.73 -20.75 -3.79
CA ILE A 104 -4.58 -19.91 -4.99
C ILE A 104 -5.79 -18.98 -5.14
N THR A 105 -7.00 -19.54 -5.04
CA THR A 105 -8.25 -18.80 -5.21
C THR A 105 -8.40 -17.74 -4.11
N GLU A 106 -8.06 -18.08 -2.86
CA GLU A 106 -8.06 -17.13 -1.75
C GLU A 106 -7.06 -15.97 -1.94
N GLN A 107 -5.86 -16.25 -2.46
CA GLN A 107 -4.87 -15.20 -2.73
C GLN A 107 -5.33 -14.26 -3.85
N ILE A 108 -5.97 -14.80 -4.89
CA ILE A 108 -6.54 -14.02 -5.99
C ILE A 108 -7.70 -13.15 -5.48
N ALA A 109 -8.61 -13.73 -4.71
CA ALA A 109 -9.73 -13.00 -4.10
C ALA A 109 -9.23 -11.86 -3.20
N LEU A 110 -8.25 -12.13 -2.33
CA LEU A 110 -7.65 -11.11 -1.48
C LEU A 110 -7.02 -9.97 -2.30
N ALA A 111 -6.28 -10.29 -3.35
CA ALA A 111 -5.66 -9.27 -4.20
C ALA A 111 -6.71 -8.42 -4.93
N ALA A 112 -7.78 -9.04 -5.42
CA ALA A 112 -8.88 -8.37 -6.09
C ALA A 112 -9.65 -7.44 -5.13
N GLU A 113 -9.96 -7.90 -3.92
CA GLU A 113 -10.61 -7.09 -2.88
C GLU A 113 -9.76 -5.88 -2.47
N ARG A 114 -8.45 -6.08 -2.28
CA ARG A 114 -7.52 -4.98 -1.97
C ARG A 114 -7.47 -3.96 -3.10
N MET A 115 -7.43 -4.42 -4.36
CA MET A 115 -7.48 -3.52 -5.51
C MET A 115 -8.79 -2.74 -5.55
N ASP A 116 -9.93 -3.42 -5.37
CA ASP A 116 -11.24 -2.75 -5.37
C ASP A 116 -11.32 -1.69 -4.28
N ARG A 117 -10.95 -2.01 -3.03
CA ARG A 117 -10.94 -1.02 -1.93
C ARG A 117 -9.99 0.14 -2.14
N MET A 118 -8.86 -0.11 -2.81
CA MET A 118 -7.90 0.95 -3.17
C MET A 118 -8.46 1.91 -4.22
N LEU A 119 -9.20 1.38 -5.20
CA LEU A 119 -9.81 2.16 -6.28
C LEU A 119 -11.14 2.81 -5.86
N ASN A 120 -11.87 2.14 -4.97
CA ASN A 120 -13.21 2.47 -4.49
C ASN A 120 -13.25 2.42 -2.95
N PRO A 121 -12.57 3.35 -2.26
CA PRO A 121 -12.53 3.35 -0.80
C PRO A 121 -13.94 3.55 -0.22
N PRO A 122 -14.36 2.77 0.80
CA PRO A 122 -15.63 2.96 1.47
C PRO A 122 -15.72 4.39 2.05
N PRO A 123 -16.86 5.10 1.86
CA PRO A 123 -17.02 6.44 2.41
C PRO A 123 -16.91 6.40 3.95
N ALA A 124 -16.26 7.41 4.52
CA ALA A 124 -16.05 7.58 5.97
C ALA A 124 -15.14 6.54 6.66
N CYS A 125 -14.42 5.70 5.91
CA CYS A 125 -13.42 4.78 6.47
C CYS A 125 -11.99 5.25 6.15
N LYS A 126 -11.09 5.09 7.12
CA LYS A 126 -9.65 5.35 7.01
C LYS A 126 -8.87 4.04 7.09
N MET A 127 -7.98 3.77 6.13
CA MET A 127 -7.12 2.59 6.18
C MET A 127 -6.00 2.80 7.21
N ILE A 128 -5.91 1.91 8.20
CA ILE A 128 -4.92 2.01 9.28
C ILE A 128 -3.69 1.13 9.07
N GLY A 129 -3.72 0.24 8.06
CA GLY A 129 -2.64 -0.68 7.70
C GLY A 129 -3.09 -2.13 7.60
N PRO A 130 -2.19 -3.06 7.27
CA PRO A 130 -2.50 -4.48 7.14
C PRO A 130 -2.56 -5.18 8.50
N CYS A 131 -3.49 -6.14 8.61
CA CYS A 131 -3.63 -7.01 9.77
C CYS A 131 -2.31 -7.76 10.07
N PRO A 132 -1.78 -7.70 11.31
CA PRO A 132 -0.55 -8.38 11.67
C PRO A 132 -0.57 -9.91 11.47
N LYS A 133 -1.75 -10.54 11.55
CA LYS A 133 -1.89 -12.00 11.44
C LYS A 133 -2.09 -12.48 10.00
N CYS A 134 -2.97 -11.85 9.24
CA CYS A 134 -3.37 -12.34 7.91
C CYS A 134 -3.10 -11.35 6.77
N GLY A 135 -2.55 -10.17 7.05
CA GLY A 135 -2.24 -9.16 6.04
C GLY A 135 -3.45 -8.43 5.45
N TYR A 136 -4.69 -8.78 5.85
CA TYR A 136 -5.91 -8.11 5.38
C TYR A 136 -5.92 -6.63 5.75
N GLU A 137 -6.28 -5.75 4.82
CA GLU A 137 -6.31 -4.31 5.07
C GLU A 137 -7.37 -3.97 6.11
N LEU A 138 -6.95 -3.28 7.16
CA LEU A 138 -7.83 -2.81 8.22
C LEU A 138 -8.27 -1.38 7.90
N TRP A 139 -9.57 -1.22 7.78
CA TRP A 139 -10.25 0.05 7.56
C TRP A 139 -11.05 0.37 8.82
N CYS A 140 -10.88 1.57 9.35
CA CYS A 140 -11.57 2.03 10.55
C CYS A 140 -12.52 3.17 10.20
N THR A 141 -13.74 3.06 10.71
CA THR A 141 -14.63 4.21 10.84
C THR A 141 -14.07 5.21 11.86
N GLU A 142 -14.63 6.41 11.89
CA GLU A 142 -14.26 7.40 12.90
C GLU A 142 -14.49 6.89 14.34
N LEU A 143 -15.59 6.18 14.58
CA LEU A 143 -15.92 5.58 15.88
C LEU A 143 -14.90 4.51 16.31
N GLU A 144 -14.47 3.65 15.39
CA GLU A 144 -13.42 2.65 15.67
C GLU A 144 -12.07 3.33 15.91
N MET A 145 -11.77 4.42 15.20
CA MET A 145 -10.57 5.22 15.47
C MET A 145 -10.58 5.78 16.90
N PHE A 146 -11.75 6.23 17.40
CA PHE A 146 -11.91 6.68 18.78
C PHE A 146 -11.76 5.57 19.83
N SER A 147 -12.25 4.35 19.54
CA SER A 147 -12.12 3.22 20.48
C SER A 147 -10.68 2.72 20.60
N GLY A 148 -9.85 2.96 19.58
CA GLY A 148 -8.44 2.60 19.55
C GLY A 148 -8.15 1.14 19.22
N TYR A 149 -9.18 0.33 18.94
CA TYR A 149 -9.07 -1.08 18.57
C TYR A 149 -9.89 -1.40 17.31
N LYS A 150 -9.39 -2.33 16.50
CA LYS A 150 -10.06 -2.84 15.31
C LYS A 150 -9.95 -4.35 15.22
N ALA A 151 -11.11 -5.01 15.11
CA ALA A 151 -11.17 -6.41 14.71
C ALA A 151 -10.96 -6.56 13.20
N CYS A 152 -10.17 -7.55 12.80
CA CYS A 152 -9.99 -7.89 11.40
C CYS A 152 -11.26 -8.55 10.83
N ASP A 153 -11.81 -7.98 9.76
CA ASP A 153 -13.02 -8.52 9.14
C ASP A 153 -12.84 -9.95 8.60
N ARG A 154 -11.59 -10.34 8.28
CA ARG A 154 -11.22 -11.67 7.79
C ARG A 154 -10.89 -12.66 8.91
N CYS A 155 -9.83 -12.41 9.67
CA CYS A 155 -9.33 -13.39 10.66
C CYS A 155 -9.88 -13.19 12.07
N ARG A 156 -10.75 -12.21 12.27
CA ARG A 156 -11.37 -11.83 13.56
C ARG A 156 -10.39 -11.48 14.69
N GLY A 157 -9.11 -11.36 14.40
CA GLY A 157 -8.11 -10.92 15.38
C GLY A 157 -8.33 -9.45 15.72
N GLU A 158 -8.25 -9.12 17.01
CA GLU A 158 -8.38 -7.75 17.50
C GLU A 158 -7.00 -7.10 17.64
N TRP A 159 -6.86 -5.88 17.11
CA TRP A 159 -5.60 -5.17 17.09
C TRP A 159 -5.78 -3.76 17.60
N ARG A 160 -4.81 -3.31 18.39
CA ARG A 160 -4.70 -1.89 18.74
C ARG A 160 -4.32 -1.11 17.50
N ILE A 161 -5.10 -0.08 17.17
CA ILE A 161 -4.94 0.70 15.95
C ILE A 161 -3.54 1.33 15.86
N LYS A 162 -3.04 1.88 16.98
CA LYS A 162 -1.70 2.48 17.06
C LYS A 162 -0.59 1.48 16.71
N ASP A 163 -0.73 0.21 17.08
CA ASP A 163 0.28 -0.81 16.84
C ASP A 163 0.31 -1.22 15.35
N VAL A 164 -0.86 -1.28 14.71
CA VAL A 164 -0.98 -1.52 13.25
C VAL A 164 -0.38 -0.37 12.45
N GLN A 165 -0.67 0.87 12.85
CA GLN A 165 -0.09 2.07 12.24
C GLN A 165 1.43 2.10 12.43
N GLN A 166 1.92 1.79 13.64
CA GLN A 166 3.35 1.68 13.93
C GLN A 166 4.04 0.65 13.04
N ALA A 167 3.45 -0.55 12.90
CA ALA A 167 4.01 -1.60 12.05
C ALA A 167 4.08 -1.16 10.58
N SER A 168 3.06 -0.45 10.12
CA SER A 168 3.02 0.14 8.76
C SER A 168 4.13 1.16 8.57
N VAL A 169 4.30 2.08 9.53
CA VAL A 169 5.36 3.10 9.50
C VAL A 169 6.75 2.46 9.59
N LEU A 170 6.95 1.46 10.45
CA LEU A 170 8.23 0.76 10.60
C LEU A 170 8.65 0.07 9.30
N ARG A 171 7.71 -0.56 8.60
CA ARG A 171 7.98 -1.18 7.30
C ARG A 171 8.50 -0.16 6.28
N LEU A 172 8.00 1.07 6.34
CA LEU A 172 8.43 2.16 5.46
C LEU A 172 9.78 2.75 5.87
N ALA A 173 10.02 2.86 7.17
CA ALA A 173 11.31 3.25 7.71
C ALA A 173 12.41 2.30 7.23
N LEU A 174 12.16 0.99 7.28
CA LEU A 174 13.06 -0.04 6.75
C LEU A 174 13.27 0.11 5.23
N GLY A 175 12.25 0.58 4.51
CA GLY A 175 12.33 0.93 3.09
C GLY A 175 13.02 2.28 2.79
N GLY A 176 13.51 3.00 3.81
CA GLY A 176 14.17 4.30 3.65
C GLY A 176 13.22 5.44 3.29
N ALA A 177 11.95 5.38 3.68
CA ALA A 177 10.96 6.37 3.28
C ALA A 177 11.26 7.79 3.82
N GLN A 178 11.33 8.77 2.91
CA GLN A 178 11.59 10.18 3.15
C GLN A 178 10.62 11.09 2.36
N GLY A 179 10.41 12.32 2.81
CA GLY A 179 9.62 13.28 2.03
C GLY A 179 9.59 14.67 2.65
N THR A 180 9.02 15.63 1.92
CA THR A 180 8.75 16.95 2.48
C THR A 180 7.70 16.87 3.58
N ALA A 181 7.67 17.85 4.47
CA ALA A 181 6.67 17.92 5.54
C ALA A 181 5.22 17.79 5.03
N ALA A 182 4.91 18.40 3.89
CA ALA A 182 3.58 18.33 3.27
C ALA A 182 3.27 16.96 2.67
N ALA A 183 4.27 16.26 2.14
CA ALA A 183 4.10 14.90 1.62
C ALA A 183 3.90 13.90 2.77
N ILE A 184 4.69 14.01 3.84
CA ILE A 184 4.61 13.13 5.01
C ILE A 184 3.27 13.32 5.72
N ALA A 185 2.87 14.56 6.01
CA ALA A 185 1.58 14.84 6.66
C ALA A 185 0.38 14.25 5.88
N ARG A 186 0.35 14.42 4.55
CA ARG A 186 -0.71 13.86 3.70
C ARG A 186 -0.68 12.34 3.68
N TRP A 187 0.50 11.73 3.74
CA TRP A 187 0.63 10.28 3.79
C TRP A 187 0.20 9.70 5.14
N MET A 188 0.47 10.39 6.25
CA MET A 188 0.14 9.94 7.60
C MET A 188 -1.35 10.08 7.96
N ASP A 189 -2.08 11.00 7.32
CA ASP A 189 -3.49 11.29 7.65
C ASP A 189 -4.46 10.11 7.40
N PRO A 190 -4.36 9.34 6.29
CA PRO A 190 -5.13 8.11 6.10
C PRO A 190 -4.93 7.11 7.24
N TYR A 191 -3.70 7.00 7.75
CA TYR A 191 -3.38 6.17 8.90
C TYR A 191 -3.76 6.83 10.24
N GLY A 192 -4.68 7.80 10.28
CA GLY A 192 -5.12 8.44 11.52
C GLY A 192 -4.06 9.27 12.25
N VAL A 193 -2.87 9.46 11.68
CA VAL A 193 -1.80 10.28 12.26
C VAL A 193 -1.88 11.70 11.71
N ALA A 194 -2.73 12.51 12.33
CA ALA A 194 -3.05 13.87 11.90
C ALA A 194 -1.96 14.90 12.29
N VAL A 195 -0.75 14.75 11.73
CA VAL A 195 0.34 15.73 11.90
C VAL A 195 0.26 16.82 10.82
N LYS A 196 0.20 18.11 11.22
CA LYS A 196 0.19 19.22 10.26
C LYS A 196 1.59 19.45 9.66
N PRO A 197 1.74 19.81 8.37
CA PRO A 197 3.05 20.10 7.78
C PRO A 197 3.83 21.18 8.55
N ASN A 198 3.14 22.23 8.99
CA ASN A 198 3.73 23.32 9.79
C ASN A 198 4.24 22.85 11.16
N THR A 199 3.69 21.76 11.69
CA THR A 199 4.17 21.17 12.95
C THR A 199 5.53 20.51 12.74
N ILE A 200 5.69 19.77 11.63
CA ILE A 200 6.96 19.14 11.25
C ILE A 200 8.04 20.19 11.01
N THR A 201 7.73 21.26 10.25
CA THR A 201 8.70 22.34 10.00
C THR A 201 9.07 23.09 11.28
N LYS A 202 8.14 23.29 12.21
CA LYS A 202 8.44 23.87 13.53
C LYS A 202 9.33 22.97 14.37
N TRP A 203 9.16 21.64 14.31
CA TRP A 203 10.07 20.72 14.99
C TRP A 203 11.48 20.82 14.44
N ALA A 204 11.62 20.97 13.12
CA ALA A 204 12.91 21.17 12.48
C ALA A 204 13.58 22.48 12.89
N LYS A 205 12.85 23.60 12.85
CA LYS A 205 13.36 24.92 13.31
C LYS A 205 13.82 24.93 14.78
N ARG A 206 13.24 24.06 15.60
CA ARG A 206 13.55 23.91 17.02
C ARG A 206 14.63 22.86 17.31
N GLY A 207 15.24 22.26 16.27
CA GLY A 207 16.28 21.24 16.41
C GLY A 207 15.80 19.90 16.95
N ILE A 208 14.49 19.61 16.92
CA ILE A 208 13.94 18.33 17.38
C ILE A 208 13.93 17.28 16.25
N LEU A 209 13.86 17.75 15.00
CA LEU A 209 13.83 16.92 13.81
C LEU A 209 14.88 17.44 12.83
N GLU A 210 15.77 16.58 12.35
CA GLU A 210 16.78 16.99 11.37
C GLU A 210 16.33 16.61 9.95
N PRO A 211 16.46 17.53 8.97
CA PRO A 211 16.26 17.18 7.58
C PRO A 211 17.40 16.28 7.10
N VAL A 212 17.06 15.25 6.34
CA VAL A 212 18.01 14.26 5.79
C VAL A 212 18.46 14.62 4.38
N ASN A 213 17.70 15.48 3.68
CA ASN A 213 18.03 15.97 2.36
C ASN A 213 17.24 17.26 2.04
N VAL A 214 17.39 17.77 0.83
CA VAL A 214 16.54 18.79 0.21
C VAL A 214 15.96 18.25 -1.10
N ASP A 215 14.74 18.67 -1.44
CA ASP A 215 14.15 18.37 -2.75
C ASP A 215 14.72 19.30 -3.84
N GLU A 216 14.31 19.07 -5.09
CA GLU A 216 14.72 19.88 -6.25
C GLU A 216 14.35 21.36 -6.13
N ASN A 217 13.39 21.71 -5.28
CA ASN A 217 12.93 23.07 -5.03
C ASN A 217 13.59 23.68 -3.78
N GLY A 218 14.55 22.99 -3.17
CA GLY A 218 15.22 23.41 -1.93
C GLY A 218 14.39 23.22 -0.66
N ASN A 219 13.25 22.51 -0.72
CA ASN A 219 12.46 22.21 0.47
C ASN A 219 13.14 21.10 1.29
N PRO A 220 13.18 21.22 2.64
CA PRO A 220 13.72 20.16 3.48
C PRO A 220 12.93 18.85 3.36
N VAL A 221 13.68 17.76 3.26
CA VAL A 221 13.19 16.38 3.23
C VAL A 221 13.52 15.72 4.56
N TYR A 222 12.55 15.01 5.12
CA TYR A 222 12.64 14.35 6.43
C TYR A 222 12.43 12.85 6.30
N ASN A 223 12.98 12.08 7.24
CA ASN A 223 12.68 10.66 7.37
C ASN A 223 11.27 10.46 7.98
N VAL A 224 10.47 9.57 7.40
CA VAL A 224 9.11 9.27 7.88
C VAL A 224 9.13 8.70 9.31
N TRP A 225 10.16 7.90 9.64
CA TRP A 225 10.32 7.31 10.96
C TRP A 225 10.51 8.37 12.05
N ASP A 226 11.40 9.33 11.82
CA ASP A 226 11.74 10.37 12.79
C ASP A 226 10.56 11.30 13.05
N VAL A 227 9.77 11.59 12.01
CA VAL A 227 8.50 12.34 12.14
C VAL A 227 7.50 11.56 13.01
N TRP A 228 7.33 10.26 12.78
CA TRP A 228 6.42 9.43 13.56
C TRP A 228 6.86 9.28 15.02
N GLN A 229 8.15 9.07 15.28
CA GLN A 229 8.69 9.03 16.63
C GLN A 229 8.47 10.36 17.36
N THR A 230 8.69 11.48 16.68
CA THR A 230 8.48 12.81 17.25
C THR A 230 7.00 13.07 17.57
N PHE A 231 6.10 12.63 16.68
CA PHE A 231 4.66 12.72 16.90
C PHE A 231 4.22 11.90 18.11
N THR A 232 4.61 10.63 18.18
CA THR A 232 4.19 9.71 19.25
C THR A 232 4.77 10.03 20.61
N ARG A 233 6.02 10.54 20.69
CA ARG A 233 6.59 11.02 21.96
C ARG A 233 5.76 12.15 22.55
N ARG A 234 5.28 13.07 21.71
CA ARG A 234 4.51 14.26 22.14
C ARG A 234 3.02 14.03 22.35
N ASP A 235 2.46 12.98 21.76
CA ASP A 235 1.09 12.54 22.05
C ASP A 235 0.96 11.99 23.48
N LYS A 236 2.07 11.51 24.08
CA LYS A 236 2.10 11.07 25.48
C LYS A 236 2.17 12.20 26.51
N ASP A 237 2.51 13.41 26.07
CA ASP A 237 2.63 14.60 26.93
C ASP A 237 1.31 15.39 27.04
N LYS A 238 0.22 14.89 26.44
CA LYS A 238 -1.14 15.42 26.49
C LYS A 238 -2.05 14.48 27.25
#